data_AF-A0A3M1C8X6-F1
#
_entry.id   AF-A0A3M1C8X6-F1
#
_cell.length_a   1.000
_cell.length_b   1.000
_cell.length_c   1.000
_cell.angle_alpha   90.00
_cell.angle_beta   90.00
_cell.angle_gamma   90.00
#
_symmetry.space_group_name_H-M   'P 1'
#
loop_
_entity.id
_entity.type
_entity.pdbx_description
1 polymer ?
#
loop_
_entity_poly.entity_id
_entity_poly.type
_entity_poly.pdbx_seq_one_letter_code
_entity_poly.pdbx_strand_id
1 'polypeptide(L)'
;MFNTFLNYMRYANLEQIKWELYASQMPQAIGCALESMTNFYCQAADAAQMVNIQAKSYQPGERPQNFWRGIDLLTRQLPVFNNWLLKVRAGVKPQRSVDAYQQKRVLEKRLKLDTRDLQVQGRINEDARKLRGSNDPRIKKDIMFQLIYDLSVELSGESQRKMMGGVGPDPFSDLSKDPRRFACWLLQGVKNPCPEPAEARETLEDYIKKRLNLNVPLREVQYENWPQILARATKQVLLEFSDIILVNSDLLIAAAHERSTRFVSPKEALEMIRSFVQDMLEKSSKNAEHANRKKPLKDTLEMIDQVLKIMNRAYAGEGLYLHTVFPWFVRGMGDDIGKTIGEDDEEINPLSVIYLLLRLDLGVQYFSERLTEFVEWDMVDKIQSGEIPQNIKEILQGVGGEIVRRLSEAGMEGDLLTVKRDLDVAMDQTEINFQIFRELMIDKTDQIPEIIEKLYQRAKEGETGQEGFRGIRYQRLAHFCLMVYISGGWPDNKSKEICRQLTLYGPYADSHPDGKIQLGQLEKALNQIRDPLERRRKRICTYYDFRRKNRIFEILENPTTAL
;
A
#
# COMPACT_ATOMS: atom_id res chain seq x y z
N MET A 1 -1.32 -13.67 -70.64
CA MET A 1 -2.71 -13.48 -70.16
C MET A 1 -3.06 -14.43 -69.02
N PHE A 2 -2.81 -15.75 -69.13
CA PHE A 2 -3.13 -16.74 -68.08
C PHE A 2 -2.40 -16.51 -66.74
N ASN A 3 -1.11 -16.15 -66.74
CA ASN A 3 -0.36 -15.81 -65.52
C ASN A 3 -0.86 -14.52 -64.83
N THR A 4 -1.39 -13.56 -65.59
CA THR A 4 -1.98 -12.33 -65.05
C THR A 4 -3.32 -12.63 -64.38
N PHE A 5 -4.13 -13.51 -64.97
CA PHE A 5 -5.39 -13.99 -64.39
C PHE A 5 -5.17 -14.84 -63.13
N LEU A 6 -4.19 -15.75 -63.14
CA LEU A 6 -3.83 -16.54 -61.95
C LEU A 6 -3.27 -15.67 -60.81
N ASN A 7 -2.49 -14.65 -61.12
CA ASN A 7 -2.03 -13.68 -60.12
C ASN A 7 -3.18 -12.82 -59.59
N TYR A 8 -4.10 -12.37 -60.45
CA TYR A 8 -5.30 -11.64 -60.02
C TYR A 8 -6.19 -12.51 -59.11
N MET A 9 -6.44 -13.77 -59.48
CA MET A 9 -7.20 -14.73 -58.66
C MET A 9 -6.51 -15.03 -57.33
N ARG A 10 -5.16 -15.11 -57.29
CA ARG A 10 -4.39 -15.26 -56.05
C ARG A 10 -4.46 -14.00 -55.17
N TYR A 11 -4.37 -12.81 -55.76
CA TYR A 11 -4.50 -11.55 -55.02
C TYR A 11 -5.93 -11.32 -54.52
N ALA A 12 -6.95 -11.64 -55.31
CA ALA A 12 -8.35 -11.58 -54.90
C ALA A 12 -8.65 -12.58 -53.78
N ASN A 13 -8.13 -13.81 -53.86
CA ASN A 13 -8.23 -14.78 -52.78
C ASN A 13 -7.44 -14.36 -51.53
N LEU A 14 -6.26 -13.75 -51.67
CA LEU A 14 -5.49 -13.25 -50.53
C LEU A 14 -6.19 -12.08 -49.85
N GLU A 15 -6.74 -11.13 -50.61
CA GLU A 15 -7.53 -10.04 -50.05
C GLU A 15 -8.82 -10.57 -49.41
N GLN A 16 -9.50 -11.55 -50.01
CA GLN A 16 -10.66 -12.19 -49.40
C GLN A 16 -10.29 -12.94 -48.11
N ILE A 17 -9.24 -13.75 -48.10
CA ILE A 17 -8.77 -14.48 -46.91
C ILE A 17 -8.32 -13.52 -45.82
N LYS A 18 -7.59 -12.46 -46.20
CA LYS A 18 -7.18 -11.37 -45.30
C LYS A 18 -8.42 -10.70 -44.71
N TRP A 19 -9.41 -10.36 -45.54
CA TRP A 19 -10.69 -9.82 -45.07
C TRP A 19 -11.46 -10.81 -44.19
N GLU A 20 -11.45 -12.11 -44.48
CA GLU A 20 -12.10 -13.12 -43.66
C GLU A 20 -11.41 -13.30 -42.31
N LEU A 21 -10.07 -13.20 -42.27
CA LEU A 21 -9.29 -13.13 -41.05
C LEU A 21 -9.59 -11.85 -40.28
N TYR A 22 -9.62 -10.68 -40.94
CA TYR A 22 -10.01 -9.41 -40.32
C TYR A 22 -11.44 -9.50 -39.77
N ALA A 23 -12.43 -9.92 -40.56
CA ALA A 23 -13.82 -10.03 -40.14
C ALA A 23 -14.06 -11.05 -39.02
N SER A 24 -13.17 -12.02 -38.81
CA SER A 24 -13.28 -13.00 -37.72
C SER A 24 -12.52 -12.58 -36.46
N GLN A 25 -11.30 -12.04 -36.59
CA GLN A 25 -10.42 -11.73 -35.47
C GLN A 25 -10.53 -10.27 -35.00
N MET A 26 -10.78 -9.34 -35.91
CA MET A 26 -10.85 -7.91 -35.60
C MET A 26 -11.99 -7.56 -34.64
N PRO A 27 -13.22 -8.12 -34.77
CA PRO A 27 -14.28 -7.85 -33.80
C PRO A 27 -13.90 -8.28 -32.39
N GLN A 28 -13.19 -9.41 -32.26
CA GLN A 28 -12.72 -9.91 -30.98
C GLN A 28 -11.61 -9.02 -30.41
N ALA A 29 -10.59 -8.66 -31.21
CA ALA A 29 -9.49 -7.80 -30.77
C ALA A 29 -10.00 -6.41 -30.33
N ILE A 30 -10.90 -5.82 -31.12
CA ILE A 30 -11.59 -4.57 -30.80
C ILE A 30 -12.40 -4.72 -29.51
N GLY A 31 -13.18 -5.79 -29.41
CA GLY A 31 -13.98 -6.09 -28.22
C GLY A 31 -13.11 -6.16 -26.96
N CYS A 32 -11.99 -6.89 -27.01
CA CYS A 32 -11.05 -6.99 -25.88
C CYS A 32 -10.40 -5.64 -25.53
N ALA A 33 -10.02 -4.83 -26.52
CA ALA A 33 -9.44 -3.51 -26.28
C ALA A 33 -10.44 -2.55 -25.60
N LEU A 34 -11.66 -2.49 -26.13
CA LEU A 34 -12.74 -1.67 -25.58
C LEU A 34 -13.18 -2.16 -24.19
N GLU A 35 -13.21 -3.47 -23.97
CA GLU A 35 -13.47 -4.07 -22.67
C GLU A 35 -12.39 -3.71 -21.65
N SER A 36 -11.10 -3.77 -22.04
CA SER A 36 -9.99 -3.38 -21.17
C SER A 36 -10.06 -1.92 -20.76
N MET A 37 -10.30 -1.01 -21.71
CA MET A 37 -10.49 0.42 -21.43
C MET A 37 -11.72 0.67 -20.56
N THR A 38 -12.82 -0.03 -20.82
CA THR A 38 -14.06 0.06 -20.02
C THR A 38 -13.80 -0.36 -18.57
N ASN A 39 -13.11 -1.49 -18.37
CA ASN A 39 -12.77 -1.98 -17.03
C ASN A 39 -11.90 -0.98 -16.29
N PHE A 40 -10.86 -0.44 -16.94
CA PHE A 40 -9.96 0.53 -16.32
C PHE A 40 -10.70 1.82 -15.92
N TYR A 41 -11.49 2.39 -16.82
CA TYR A 41 -12.28 3.59 -16.55
C TYR A 41 -13.26 3.37 -15.38
N CYS A 42 -14.02 2.28 -15.39
CA CYS A 42 -15.05 2.04 -14.38
C CYS A 42 -14.47 1.65 -13.02
N GLN A 43 -13.34 0.94 -12.99
CA GLN A 43 -12.60 0.70 -11.75
C GLN A 43 -12.04 1.99 -11.16
N ALA A 44 -11.50 2.89 -12.00
CA ALA A 44 -11.04 4.20 -11.56
C ALA A 44 -12.20 5.05 -11.03
N ALA A 45 -13.36 5.03 -11.71
CA ALA A 45 -14.58 5.72 -11.28
C ALA A 45 -15.12 5.19 -9.94
N ASP A 46 -15.17 3.87 -9.77
CA ASP A 46 -15.55 3.24 -8.52
C ASP A 46 -14.56 3.60 -7.41
N ALA A 47 -13.25 3.52 -7.67
CA ALA A 47 -12.21 3.92 -6.71
C ALA A 47 -12.33 5.40 -6.32
N ALA A 48 -12.55 6.30 -7.28
CA ALA A 48 -12.72 7.73 -7.03
C ALA A 48 -13.97 7.99 -6.18
N GLN A 49 -15.06 7.27 -6.44
CA GLN A 49 -16.27 7.33 -5.63
C GLN A 49 -16.01 6.81 -4.21
N MET A 50 -15.28 5.72 -4.04
CA MET A 50 -14.90 5.18 -2.73
C MET A 50 -14.02 6.18 -1.96
N VAL A 51 -13.01 6.75 -2.60
CA VAL A 51 -12.13 7.79 -2.03
C VAL A 51 -12.94 9.03 -1.62
N ASN A 52 -13.89 9.46 -2.45
CA ASN A 52 -14.74 10.62 -2.15
C ASN A 52 -15.73 10.33 -1.01
N ILE A 53 -16.35 9.14 -0.98
CA ILE A 53 -17.18 8.71 0.16
C ILE A 53 -16.33 8.68 1.41
N GLN A 54 -15.13 8.12 1.35
CA GLN A 54 -14.22 8.04 2.47
C GLN A 54 -13.78 9.43 2.96
N ALA A 55 -13.39 10.34 2.06
CA ALA A 55 -13.02 11.71 2.40
C ALA A 55 -14.18 12.48 3.06
N LYS A 56 -15.42 12.28 2.59
CA LYS A 56 -16.62 12.89 3.20
C LYS A 56 -17.03 12.25 4.51
N SER A 57 -16.74 10.96 4.68
CA SER A 57 -17.12 10.18 5.85
C SER A 57 -16.06 10.21 6.94
N TYR A 58 -14.88 10.74 6.64
CA TYR A 58 -13.77 10.89 7.56
C TYR A 58 -13.65 12.35 7.99
N GLN A 59 -14.33 12.72 9.08
CA GLN A 59 -13.98 13.93 9.82
C GLN A 59 -12.97 13.55 10.90
N PRO A 60 -11.75 14.14 10.90
CA PRO A 60 -10.78 13.91 11.95
C PRO A 60 -11.40 14.16 13.34
N GLY A 61 -11.47 13.12 14.18
CA GLY A 61 -12.05 13.18 15.52
C GLY A 61 -13.49 12.69 15.66
N GLU A 62 -14.19 12.38 14.56
CA GLU A 62 -15.51 11.74 14.63
C GLU A 62 -15.34 10.25 15.01
N ARG A 63 -15.95 9.84 16.13
CA ARG A 63 -15.86 8.45 16.60
C ARG A 63 -16.60 7.55 15.60
N PRO A 64 -16.01 6.42 15.17
CA PRO A 64 -16.72 5.47 14.30
C PRO A 64 -18.03 5.04 14.94
N GLN A 65 -19.07 4.82 14.13
CA GLN A 65 -20.33 4.25 14.62
C GLN A 65 -20.10 2.86 15.26
N ASN A 66 -20.97 2.50 16.21
CA ASN A 66 -20.82 1.36 17.13
C ASN A 66 -20.48 0.01 16.45
N PHE A 67 -20.92 -0.23 15.22
CA PHE A 67 -20.67 -1.51 14.53
C PHE A 67 -19.17 -1.75 14.26
N TRP A 68 -18.44 -0.76 13.73
CA TRP A 68 -17.05 -0.94 13.28
C TRP A 68 -16.00 -0.62 14.34
N ARG A 69 -16.43 -0.39 15.58
CA ARG A 69 -15.54 0.03 16.67
C ARG A 69 -14.38 -0.94 16.89
N GLY A 70 -14.62 -2.25 16.85
CA GLY A 70 -13.57 -3.26 16.97
C GLY A 70 -12.55 -3.20 15.83
N ILE A 71 -13.00 -3.02 14.59
CA ILE A 71 -12.11 -2.93 13.43
C ILE A 71 -11.31 -1.61 13.44
N ASP A 72 -11.93 -0.49 13.80
CA ASP A 72 -11.22 0.79 13.96
C ASP A 72 -10.11 0.68 15.02
N LEU A 73 -10.38 -0.01 16.13
CA LEU A 73 -9.38 -0.30 17.16
C LEU A 73 -8.19 -1.06 16.59
N LEU A 74 -8.41 -2.19 15.90
CA LEU A 74 -7.30 -2.99 15.34
C LEU A 74 -6.52 -2.26 14.26
N THR A 75 -7.21 -1.53 13.39
CA THR A 75 -6.58 -0.92 12.20
C THR A 75 -5.93 0.43 12.48
N ARG A 76 -6.40 1.17 13.49
CA ARG A 76 -5.97 2.57 13.72
C ARG A 76 -5.38 2.81 15.09
N GLN A 77 -6.06 2.36 16.15
CA GLN A 77 -5.66 2.67 17.52
C GLN A 77 -4.53 1.75 18.00
N LEU A 78 -4.68 0.45 17.76
CA LEU A 78 -3.73 -0.57 18.17
C LEU A 78 -2.33 -0.36 17.57
N PRO A 79 -2.15 0.03 16.28
CA PRO A 79 -0.83 0.33 15.75
C PRO A 79 -0.15 1.53 16.44
N VAL A 80 -0.90 2.56 16.85
CA VAL A 80 -0.35 3.70 17.60
C VAL A 80 0.18 3.23 18.94
N PHE A 81 -0.60 2.42 19.65
CA PHE A 81 -0.22 1.86 20.93
C PHE A 81 0.95 0.86 20.80
N ASN A 82 0.92 -0.04 19.82
CA ASN A 82 1.97 -1.03 19.57
C ASN A 82 3.31 -0.38 19.23
N ASN A 83 3.32 0.69 18.43
CA ASN A 83 4.53 1.45 18.15
C ASN A 83 5.13 2.05 19.43
N TRP A 84 4.29 2.49 20.36
CA TRP A 84 4.75 2.93 21.67
C TRP A 84 5.25 1.75 22.52
N LEU A 85 4.56 0.60 22.53
CA LEU A 85 5.01 -0.60 23.24
C LEU A 85 6.35 -1.15 22.76
N LEU A 86 6.65 -1.05 21.47
CA LEU A 86 7.97 -1.41 20.94
C LEU A 86 9.07 -0.55 21.59
N LYS A 87 8.82 0.76 21.76
CA LYS A 87 9.74 1.66 22.45
C LYS A 87 9.82 1.38 23.95
N VAL A 88 8.70 1.02 24.61
CA VAL A 88 8.71 0.55 26.01
C VAL A 88 9.59 -0.68 26.16
N ARG A 89 9.41 -1.69 25.29
CA ARG A 89 10.23 -2.91 25.27
C ARG A 89 11.72 -2.61 25.08
N ALA A 90 12.06 -1.62 24.28
CA ALA A 90 13.45 -1.28 24.07
C ALA A 90 14.05 -0.37 25.14
N GLY A 91 13.22 0.42 25.83
CA GLY A 91 13.62 1.29 26.93
C GLY A 91 13.91 0.56 28.26
N VAL A 92 13.55 -0.72 28.39
CA VAL A 92 13.86 -1.54 29.57
C VAL A 92 15.17 -2.32 29.40
N LYS A 93 15.80 -2.69 30.52
CA LYS A 93 16.97 -3.59 30.50
C LYS A 93 16.58 -4.90 29.81
N PRO A 94 17.38 -5.38 28.84
CA PRO A 94 17.03 -6.54 28.04
C PRO A 94 16.98 -7.78 28.93
N GLN A 95 15.83 -8.47 28.93
CA GLN A 95 15.63 -9.71 29.67
C GLN A 95 16.12 -10.95 28.92
N ARG A 96 16.34 -10.83 27.60
CA ARG A 96 16.82 -11.90 26.72
C ARG A 96 18.11 -11.52 26.02
N SER A 97 18.95 -12.51 25.74
CA SER A 97 20.21 -12.34 25.02
C SER A 97 20.02 -11.76 23.61
N VAL A 98 18.92 -12.11 22.94
CA VAL A 98 18.57 -11.60 21.60
C VAL A 98 18.29 -10.09 21.64
N ASP A 99 17.53 -9.63 22.64
CA ASP A 99 17.22 -8.21 22.82
C ASP A 99 18.49 -7.41 23.17
N ALA A 100 19.34 -7.98 24.03
CA ALA A 100 20.65 -7.38 24.37
C ALA A 100 21.57 -7.28 23.14
N TYR A 101 21.61 -8.32 22.30
CA TYR A 101 22.37 -8.30 21.06
C TYR A 101 21.83 -7.25 20.07
N GLN A 102 20.51 -7.14 19.93
CA GLN A 102 19.88 -6.12 19.08
C GLN A 102 20.19 -4.71 19.57
N GLN A 103 20.07 -4.44 20.88
CA GLN A 103 20.42 -3.16 21.49
C GLN A 103 21.89 -2.82 21.27
N LYS A 104 22.80 -3.77 21.55
CA LYS A 104 24.23 -3.61 21.31
C LYS A 104 24.52 -3.32 19.84
N ARG A 105 23.91 -4.06 18.90
CA ARG A 105 24.13 -3.90 17.45
C ARG A 105 23.80 -2.48 17.00
N VAL A 106 22.71 -1.89 17.49
CA VAL A 106 22.29 -0.56 17.09
C VAL A 106 23.08 0.55 17.78
N LEU A 107 23.49 0.35 19.05
CA LEU A 107 24.49 1.20 19.71
C LEU A 107 25.81 1.23 18.92
N GLU A 108 26.33 0.06 18.56
CA GLU A 108 27.57 -0.06 17.78
C GLU A 108 27.43 0.61 16.41
N LYS A 109 26.28 0.46 15.76
CA LYS A 109 25.99 1.10 14.46
C LYS A 109 25.97 2.62 14.58
N ARG A 110 25.39 3.18 15.65
CA ARG A 110 25.41 4.62 15.93
C ARG A 110 26.81 5.14 16.21
N LEU A 111 27.54 4.46 17.10
CA LEU A 111 28.93 4.84 17.41
C LEU A 111 29.81 4.81 16.16
N LYS A 112 29.64 3.80 15.30
CA LYS A 112 30.34 3.71 14.02
C LYS A 112 29.97 4.84 13.07
N LEU A 113 28.70 5.26 13.00
CA LEU A 113 28.28 6.39 12.18
C LEU A 113 29.02 7.67 12.60
N ASP A 114 29.00 7.98 13.90
CA ASP A 114 29.63 9.19 14.45
C ASP A 114 31.16 9.13 14.25
N THR A 115 31.77 7.95 14.47
CA THR A 115 33.22 7.74 14.25
C THR A 115 33.60 7.91 12.77
N ARG A 116 32.80 7.38 11.85
CA ARG A 116 33.03 7.50 10.41
C ARG A 116 32.91 8.94 9.94
N ASP A 117 31.94 9.70 10.45
CA ASP A 117 31.83 11.13 10.10
C ASP A 117 33.10 11.90 10.46
N LEU A 118 33.61 11.72 11.68
CA LEU A 118 34.87 12.34 12.09
C LEU A 118 36.05 11.90 11.22
N GLN A 119 36.13 10.62 10.84
CA GLN A 119 37.17 10.09 9.95
C GLN A 119 37.10 10.70 8.55
N VAL A 120 35.91 10.72 7.94
CA VAL A 120 35.71 11.30 6.60
C VAL A 120 36.02 12.79 6.61
N GLN A 121 35.55 13.54 7.60
CA GLN A 121 35.86 14.97 7.73
C GLN A 121 37.36 15.21 7.92
N GLY A 122 38.02 14.41 8.77
CA GLY A 122 39.47 14.47 8.97
C GLY A 122 40.24 14.27 7.66
N ARG A 123 39.83 13.27 6.88
CA ARG A 123 40.44 12.92 5.60
C ARG A 123 40.24 13.98 4.52
N ILE A 124 39.00 14.48 4.38
CA ILE A 124 38.69 15.61 3.49
C ILE A 124 39.54 16.83 3.86
N ASN A 125 39.67 17.14 5.15
CA ASN A 125 40.47 18.28 5.61
C ASN A 125 41.97 18.11 5.35
N GLU A 126 42.51 16.90 5.48
CA GLU A 126 43.91 16.59 5.16
C GLU A 126 44.18 16.80 3.66
N ASP A 127 43.35 16.23 2.79
CA ASP A 127 43.52 16.35 1.35
C ASP A 127 43.19 17.75 0.84
N ALA A 128 42.30 18.50 1.51
CA ALA A 128 42.10 19.93 1.28
C ALA A 128 43.36 20.77 1.50
N ARG A 129 44.24 20.38 2.44
CA ARG A 129 45.53 21.05 2.64
C ARG A 129 46.49 20.71 1.49
N LYS A 130 46.56 19.44 1.07
CA LYS A 130 47.38 19.00 -0.06
C LYS A 130 46.95 19.68 -1.37
N LEU A 131 45.65 19.78 -1.61
CA LEU A 131 45.08 20.44 -2.80
C LEU A 131 45.38 21.94 -2.85
N ARG A 132 45.40 22.62 -1.70
CA ARG A 132 45.79 24.05 -1.61
C ARG A 132 47.29 24.26 -1.81
N GLY A 133 48.12 23.31 -1.39
CA GLY A 133 49.57 23.38 -1.53
C GLY A 133 50.10 23.07 -2.93
N SER A 134 49.28 22.48 -3.81
CA SER A 134 49.67 22.16 -5.18
C SER A 134 49.10 23.16 -6.18
N ASN A 135 49.89 23.53 -7.19
CA ASN A 135 49.44 24.33 -8.34
C ASN A 135 49.23 23.49 -9.61
N ASP A 136 49.69 22.23 -9.63
CA ASP A 136 49.58 21.35 -10.79
C ASP A 136 48.17 20.71 -10.86
N PRO A 137 47.40 20.93 -11.94
CA PRO A 137 46.10 20.32 -12.13
C PRO A 137 46.11 18.78 -12.12
N ARG A 138 47.20 18.14 -12.57
CA ARG A 138 47.32 16.67 -12.58
C ARG A 138 47.41 16.13 -11.15
N ILE A 139 48.29 16.72 -10.35
CA ILE A 139 48.45 16.37 -8.92
C ILE A 139 47.12 16.59 -8.18
N LYS A 140 46.40 17.69 -8.46
CA LYS A 140 45.08 17.92 -7.86
C LYS A 140 44.06 16.84 -8.21
N LYS A 141 44.05 16.40 -9.47
CA LYS A 141 43.17 15.32 -9.93
C LYS A 141 43.52 13.99 -9.26
N ASP A 142 44.80 13.69 -9.09
CA ASP A 142 45.26 12.47 -8.43
C ASP A 142 44.91 12.46 -6.93
N ILE A 143 45.09 13.59 -6.23
CA ILE A 143 44.66 13.74 -4.84
C ILE A 143 43.14 13.53 -4.72
N MET A 144 42.35 14.15 -5.61
CA MET A 144 40.89 13.98 -5.62
C MET A 144 40.50 12.52 -5.89
N PHE A 145 41.12 11.88 -6.88
CA PHE A 145 40.88 10.48 -7.18
C PHE A 145 41.14 9.59 -5.95
N GLN A 146 42.29 9.77 -5.29
CA GLN A 146 42.64 8.98 -4.12
C GLN A 146 41.69 9.23 -2.94
N LEU A 147 41.31 10.50 -2.71
CA LEU A 147 40.31 10.85 -1.70
C LEU A 147 39.01 10.07 -1.93
N ILE A 148 38.45 10.14 -3.13
CA ILE A 148 37.18 9.49 -3.49
C ILE A 148 37.31 7.98 -3.44
N TYR A 149 38.40 7.41 -3.96
CA TYR A 149 38.64 5.97 -3.97
C TYR A 149 38.61 5.40 -2.55
N ASP A 150 39.44 5.92 -1.63
CA ASP A 150 39.52 5.28 -0.32
C ASP A 150 38.27 5.55 0.52
N LEU A 151 37.65 6.75 0.43
CA LEU A 151 36.36 6.99 1.10
C LEU A 151 35.29 6.02 0.61
N SER A 152 35.27 5.71 -0.68
CA SER A 152 34.29 4.78 -1.27
C SER A 152 34.48 3.34 -0.79
N VAL A 153 35.74 2.89 -0.68
CA VAL A 153 36.10 1.58 -0.14
C VAL A 153 35.81 1.49 1.36
N GLU A 154 36.03 2.59 2.09
CA GLU A 154 35.77 2.68 3.51
C GLU A 154 34.26 2.60 3.82
N LEU A 155 33.45 3.41 3.12
CA LEU A 155 32.00 3.48 3.32
C LEU A 155 31.25 2.23 2.85
N SER A 156 31.79 1.48 1.88
CA SER A 156 31.18 0.20 1.45
C SER A 156 31.41 -0.96 2.42
N GLY A 157 32.28 -0.76 3.42
CA GLY A 157 32.72 -1.78 4.37
C GLY A 157 33.61 -2.86 3.72
N GLU A 158 34.11 -2.66 2.50
CA GLU A 158 34.94 -3.65 1.81
C GLU A 158 36.28 -3.89 2.51
N SER A 159 36.87 -2.84 3.09
CA SER A 159 38.12 -2.92 3.87
C SER A 159 37.98 -3.83 5.10
N GLN A 160 36.87 -3.72 5.82
CA GLN A 160 36.61 -4.50 7.04
C GLN A 160 36.39 -5.99 6.73
N ARG A 161 35.70 -6.32 5.63
CA ARG A 161 35.48 -7.71 5.21
C ARG A 161 36.78 -8.46 4.94
N LYS A 162 37.79 -7.77 4.40
CA LYS A 162 39.11 -8.36 4.08
C LYS A 162 39.97 -8.61 5.33
N MET A 163 39.84 -7.79 6.38
CA MET A 163 40.76 -7.83 7.52
C MET A 163 40.28 -8.65 8.72
N MET A 164 38.98 -8.69 9.03
CA MET A 164 38.51 -9.30 10.29
C MET A 164 37.47 -10.40 10.14
N GLY A 165 37.08 -10.78 8.91
CA GLY A 165 36.07 -11.81 8.66
C GLY A 165 34.69 -11.53 9.29
N GLY A 166 34.50 -10.36 9.92
CA GLY A 166 33.35 -10.04 10.73
C GLY A 166 32.39 -9.10 10.01
N VAL A 167 31.14 -9.54 9.86
CA VAL A 167 29.99 -8.73 9.44
C VAL A 167 29.51 -7.94 10.66
N GLY A 168 30.28 -6.96 11.11
CA GLY A 168 29.77 -5.99 12.07
C GLY A 168 28.67 -5.13 11.43
N PRO A 169 27.70 -4.60 12.19
CA PRO A 169 26.73 -3.66 11.64
C PRO A 169 27.47 -2.42 11.15
N ASP A 170 27.34 -2.08 9.86
CA ASP A 170 27.92 -0.88 9.26
C ASP A 170 26.78 0.01 8.75
N PRO A 171 26.65 1.25 9.25
CA PRO A 171 25.54 2.15 8.92
C PRO A 171 25.47 2.54 7.44
N PHE A 172 26.59 2.46 6.70
CA PHE A 172 26.63 2.79 5.29
C PHE A 172 26.38 1.56 4.40
N SER A 173 26.67 0.36 4.89
CA SER A 173 26.41 -0.88 4.16
C SER A 173 24.92 -1.12 3.86
N ASP A 174 24.03 -0.52 4.65
CA ASP A 174 22.57 -0.55 4.45
C ASP A 174 22.10 0.42 3.36
N LEU A 175 22.91 1.45 3.02
CA LEU A 175 22.68 2.31 1.87
C LEU A 175 23.20 1.65 0.58
N SER A 176 24.41 1.10 0.64
CA SER A 176 24.99 0.34 -0.46
C SER A 176 26.16 -0.52 0.01
N LYS A 177 26.33 -1.67 -0.62
CA LYS A 177 27.55 -2.49 -0.49
C LYS A 177 28.54 -2.27 -1.63
N ASP A 178 28.18 -1.44 -2.62
CA ASP A 178 28.99 -1.19 -3.81
C ASP A 178 29.78 0.12 -3.65
N PRO A 179 31.12 0.08 -3.59
CA PRO A 179 31.93 1.29 -3.47
C PRO A 179 31.74 2.25 -4.66
N ARG A 180 31.38 1.76 -5.85
CA ARG A 180 31.14 2.63 -7.03
C ARG A 180 29.99 3.58 -6.79
N ARG A 181 28.98 3.14 -6.04
CA ARG A 181 27.82 3.96 -5.69
C ARG A 181 28.19 5.10 -4.74
N PHE A 182 29.06 4.84 -3.76
CA PHE A 182 29.61 5.89 -2.90
C PHE A 182 30.50 6.87 -3.66
N ALA A 183 31.34 6.38 -4.59
CA ALA A 183 32.17 7.25 -5.42
C ALA A 183 31.32 8.22 -6.24
N CYS A 184 30.26 7.70 -6.87
CA CYS A 184 29.27 8.51 -7.56
C CYS A 184 28.62 9.53 -6.62
N TRP A 185 28.09 9.11 -5.47
CA TRP A 185 27.42 10.01 -4.53
C TRP A 185 28.34 11.10 -3.97
N LEU A 186 29.61 10.80 -3.72
CA LEU A 186 30.59 11.78 -3.24
C LEU A 186 30.88 12.85 -4.30
N LEU A 187 30.87 12.50 -5.59
CA LEU A 187 31.15 13.42 -6.69
C LEU A 187 29.91 14.13 -7.23
N GLN A 188 28.76 13.46 -7.28
CA GLN A 188 27.54 13.97 -7.94
C GLN A 188 26.39 14.23 -6.97
N GLY A 189 26.50 13.83 -5.71
CA GLY A 189 25.40 13.92 -4.75
C GLY A 189 24.38 12.79 -4.89
N VAL A 190 23.55 12.62 -3.87
CA VAL A 190 22.68 11.42 -3.75
C VAL A 190 21.34 11.55 -4.51
N LYS A 191 21.06 12.74 -5.05
CA LYS A 191 19.86 13.00 -5.87
C LYS A 191 20.09 12.69 -7.35
N ASN A 192 21.35 12.70 -7.78
CA ASN A 192 21.70 12.49 -9.18
C ASN A 192 21.83 10.99 -9.48
N PRO A 193 21.31 10.53 -10.62
CA PRO A 193 21.41 9.12 -11.01
C PRO A 193 22.88 8.76 -11.27
N CYS A 194 23.33 7.66 -10.67
CA CYS A 194 24.67 7.16 -10.91
C CYS A 194 24.73 6.45 -12.28
N PRO A 195 25.79 6.67 -13.08
CA PRO A 195 25.97 5.94 -14.31
C PRO A 195 26.11 4.45 -14.02
N GLU A 196 25.43 3.61 -14.80
CA GLU A 196 25.58 2.16 -14.68
C GLU A 196 27.00 1.73 -15.10
N PRO A 197 27.58 0.71 -14.44
CA PRO A 197 28.86 0.16 -14.86
C PRO A 197 28.72 -0.47 -16.25
N ALA A 198 29.71 -0.25 -17.11
CA ALA A 198 29.69 -0.72 -18.50
C ALA A 198 29.69 -2.25 -18.59
N GLU A 199 30.37 -2.86 -17.63
CA GLU A 199 30.61 -4.29 -17.53
C GLU A 199 30.49 -4.70 -16.06
N ALA A 200 30.02 -5.93 -15.82
CA ALA A 200 29.91 -6.47 -14.46
C ALA A 200 31.26 -6.49 -13.70
N ARG A 201 32.40 -6.45 -14.43
CA ARG A 201 33.76 -6.50 -13.89
C ARG A 201 34.48 -5.15 -13.83
N GLU A 202 33.81 -4.04 -14.15
CA GLU A 202 34.43 -2.71 -14.09
C GLU A 202 34.90 -2.41 -12.66
N THR A 203 36.21 -2.17 -12.52
CA THR A 203 36.83 -1.89 -11.22
C THR A 203 36.40 -0.52 -10.70
N LEU A 204 36.51 -0.28 -9.39
CA LEU A 204 36.24 1.04 -8.81
C LEU A 204 37.11 2.13 -9.43
N GLU A 205 38.39 1.82 -9.66
CA GLU A 205 39.34 2.74 -10.27
C GLU A 205 38.92 3.12 -11.70
N ASP A 206 38.56 2.12 -12.52
CA ASP A 206 38.04 2.33 -13.87
C ASP A 206 36.78 3.19 -13.86
N TYR A 207 35.84 2.86 -12.97
CA TYR A 207 34.57 3.56 -12.84
C TYR A 207 34.78 5.05 -12.51
N ILE A 208 35.62 5.36 -11.51
CA ILE A 208 35.91 6.76 -11.15
C ILE A 208 36.58 7.50 -12.31
N LYS A 209 37.59 6.89 -12.96
CA LYS A 209 38.37 7.56 -14.00
C LYS A 209 37.61 7.74 -15.31
N LYS A 210 36.74 6.78 -15.68
CA LYS A 210 36.06 6.72 -16.99
C LYS A 210 34.64 7.28 -16.96
N ARG A 211 33.94 7.16 -15.83
CA ARG A 211 32.50 7.45 -15.74
C ARG A 211 32.17 8.67 -14.89
N LEU A 212 33.06 9.08 -13.98
CA LEU A 212 32.81 10.20 -13.08
C LEU A 212 33.65 11.42 -13.46
N ASN A 213 33.05 12.60 -13.34
CA ASN A 213 33.74 13.86 -13.54
C ASN A 213 34.52 14.22 -12.27
N LEU A 214 35.84 14.07 -12.30
CA LEU A 214 36.72 14.46 -11.18
C LEU A 214 36.95 15.98 -11.06
N ASN A 215 36.40 16.79 -11.96
CA ASN A 215 36.52 18.26 -11.89
C ASN A 215 35.51 18.90 -10.91
N VAL A 216 34.93 18.11 -10.01
CA VAL A 216 34.05 18.59 -8.95
C VAL A 216 34.89 19.32 -7.89
N PRO A 217 34.55 20.55 -7.50
CA PRO A 217 35.24 21.26 -6.43
C PRO A 217 35.20 20.46 -5.13
N LEU A 218 36.33 20.35 -4.42
CA LEU A 218 36.36 19.70 -3.09
C LEU A 218 35.33 20.27 -2.12
N ARG A 219 35.02 21.56 -2.25
CA ARG A 219 33.99 22.24 -1.46
C ARG A 219 32.61 21.59 -1.64
N GLU A 220 32.27 21.17 -2.86
CA GLU A 220 31.01 20.49 -3.15
C GLU A 220 30.98 19.10 -2.49
N VAL A 221 32.09 18.35 -2.57
CA VAL A 221 32.25 17.07 -1.86
C VAL A 221 32.06 17.25 -0.35
N GLN A 222 32.72 18.26 0.24
CA GLN A 222 32.75 18.52 1.68
C GLN A 222 31.44 19.05 2.25
N TYR A 223 30.84 20.05 1.60
CA TYR A 223 29.74 20.83 2.17
C TYR A 223 28.37 20.49 1.57
N GLU A 224 28.33 19.75 0.46
CA GLU A 224 27.06 19.38 -0.19
C GLU A 224 26.86 17.87 -0.24
N ASN A 225 27.80 17.13 -0.82
CA ASN A 225 27.60 15.70 -1.11
C ASN A 225 27.79 14.82 0.13
N TRP A 226 28.87 15.01 0.89
CA TRP A 226 29.08 14.26 2.14
C TRP A 226 27.93 14.46 3.15
N PRO A 227 27.49 15.69 3.47
CA PRO A 227 26.38 15.90 4.39
C PRO A 227 25.07 15.23 3.93
N GLN A 228 24.82 15.13 2.61
CA GLN A 228 23.66 14.39 2.10
C GLN A 228 23.75 12.88 2.34
N ILE A 229 24.93 12.28 2.12
CA ILE A 229 25.18 10.85 2.39
C ILE A 229 25.03 10.59 3.89
N LEU A 230 25.68 11.41 4.71
CA LEU A 230 25.62 11.33 6.16
C LEU A 230 24.19 11.49 6.67
N ALA A 231 23.41 12.44 6.15
CA ALA A 231 22.02 12.64 6.55
C ALA A 231 21.15 11.41 6.24
N ARG A 232 21.37 10.72 5.12
CA ARG A 232 20.64 9.48 4.80
C ARG A 232 21.01 8.33 5.74
N ALA A 233 22.31 8.11 5.98
CA ALA A 233 22.78 7.10 6.92
C ALA A 233 22.27 7.41 8.34
N THR A 234 22.37 8.67 8.75
CA THR A 234 21.85 9.17 10.04
C THR A 234 20.37 8.93 10.16
N LYS A 235 19.56 9.21 9.14
CA LYS A 235 18.12 8.95 9.17
C LYS A 235 17.82 7.46 9.38
N GLN A 236 18.48 6.56 8.66
CA GLN A 236 18.29 5.12 8.81
C GLN A 236 18.71 4.63 10.20
N VAL A 237 19.90 5.02 10.65
CA VAL A 237 20.41 4.68 11.98
C VAL A 237 19.53 5.27 13.06
N LEU A 238 19.05 6.50 12.93
CA LEU A 238 18.15 7.13 13.90
C LEU A 238 16.80 6.45 13.96
N LEU A 239 16.25 5.93 12.86
CA LEU A 239 15.03 5.14 12.90
C LEU A 239 15.25 3.89 13.76
N GLU A 240 16.27 3.08 13.43
CA GLU A 240 16.62 1.90 14.21
C GLU A 240 16.99 2.22 15.66
N PHE A 241 17.71 3.32 15.89
CA PHE A 241 18.16 3.76 17.20
C PHE A 241 17.00 4.30 18.05
N SER A 242 16.07 5.04 17.45
CA SER A 242 14.86 5.54 18.11
C SER A 242 13.92 4.41 18.54
N ASP A 243 14.02 3.26 17.87
CA ASP A 243 13.31 2.05 18.25
C ASP A 243 13.99 1.33 19.43
N ILE A 244 15.23 1.68 19.80
CA ILE A 244 16.10 0.82 20.62
C ILE A 244 16.71 1.49 21.86
N ILE A 245 17.20 2.72 21.79
CA ILE A 245 18.03 3.32 22.85
C ILE A 245 17.44 4.63 23.37
N LEU A 246 17.07 4.59 24.64
CA LEU A 246 16.94 5.74 25.54
C LEU A 246 15.96 6.81 25.09
N VAL A 247 14.70 6.54 25.40
CA VAL A 247 13.89 7.63 25.90
C VAL A 247 13.96 7.48 27.41
N ASN A 248 14.52 8.49 28.08
CA ASN A 248 14.29 8.71 29.50
C ASN A 248 12.86 8.23 29.84
N SER A 249 12.70 7.39 30.87
CA SER A 249 11.41 6.87 31.32
C SER A 249 10.33 7.94 31.24
N ASP A 250 10.67 9.14 31.73
CA ASP A 250 9.82 10.32 31.78
C ASP A 250 9.42 10.82 30.39
N LEU A 251 10.37 10.89 29.45
CA LEU A 251 10.10 11.28 28.06
C LEU A 251 9.23 10.25 27.33
N LEU A 252 9.32 8.96 27.66
CA LEU A 252 8.54 7.90 27.00
C LEU A 252 7.10 7.88 27.53
N ILE A 253 6.96 8.14 28.83
CA ILE A 253 5.67 8.35 29.49
C ILE A 253 5.03 9.66 29.00
N ALA A 254 5.80 10.74 28.81
CA ALA A 254 5.34 11.98 28.21
C ALA A 254 4.88 11.77 26.75
N ALA A 255 5.67 11.07 25.94
CA ALA A 255 5.32 10.73 24.56
C ALA A 255 4.03 9.87 24.47
N ALA A 256 3.67 9.16 25.54
CA ALA A 256 2.41 8.43 25.59
C ALA A 256 1.18 9.34 25.70
N HIS A 257 1.37 10.57 26.18
CA HIS A 257 0.34 11.61 26.28
C HIS A 257 0.29 12.51 25.04
N GLU A 258 1.39 12.59 24.30
CA GLU A 258 1.46 13.37 23.06
C GLU A 258 0.68 12.70 21.92
N ARG A 259 -0.14 13.50 21.22
CA ARG A 259 -0.87 13.00 20.05
C ARG A 259 0.11 12.74 18.91
N SER A 260 0.00 11.55 18.32
CA SER A 260 0.75 11.23 17.11
C SER A 260 0.24 12.04 15.91
N THR A 261 0.95 11.95 14.79
CA THR A 261 0.47 12.43 13.47
C THR A 261 -0.90 11.86 13.07
N ARG A 262 -1.38 10.81 13.76
CA ARG A 262 -2.69 10.18 13.57
C ARG A 262 -3.78 10.75 14.49
N PHE A 263 -3.56 11.91 15.09
CA PHE A 263 -4.49 12.63 15.97
C PHE A 263 -4.88 11.93 17.28
N VAL A 264 -4.29 10.77 17.57
CA VAL A 264 -4.52 10.00 18.81
C VAL A 264 -3.18 9.72 19.49
N SER A 265 -3.10 9.91 20.81
CA SER A 265 -1.95 9.55 21.63
C SER A 265 -1.98 8.06 22.03
N PRO A 266 -0.84 7.42 22.36
CA PRO A 266 -0.84 6.05 22.86
C PRO A 266 -1.77 5.83 24.06
N LYS A 267 -1.86 6.80 24.97
CA LYS A 267 -2.80 6.79 26.10
C LYS A 267 -4.26 6.83 25.62
N GLU A 268 -4.61 7.77 24.74
CA GLU A 268 -5.98 7.88 24.20
C GLU A 268 -6.38 6.58 23.47
N ALA A 269 -5.46 5.97 22.71
CA ALA A 269 -5.68 4.69 22.07
C ALA A 269 -5.96 3.58 23.10
N LEU A 270 -5.18 3.53 24.19
CA LEU A 270 -5.38 2.58 25.29
C LEU A 270 -6.71 2.80 26.02
N GLU A 271 -7.15 4.06 26.20
CA GLU A 271 -8.47 4.39 26.76
C GLU A 271 -9.62 3.95 25.84
N MET A 272 -9.45 4.06 24.52
CA MET A 272 -10.43 3.57 23.55
C MET A 272 -10.54 2.03 23.60
N ILE A 273 -9.40 1.34 23.71
CA ILE A 273 -9.34 -0.12 23.89
C ILE A 273 -10.02 -0.51 25.20
N ARG A 274 -9.68 0.17 26.32
CA ARG A 274 -10.29 -0.05 27.64
C ARG A 274 -11.82 0.00 27.56
N SER A 275 -12.36 1.07 26.98
CA SER A 275 -13.80 1.24 26.89
C SER A 275 -14.45 0.17 26.00
N PHE A 276 -13.78 -0.31 24.94
CA PHE A 276 -14.30 -1.42 24.13
C PHE A 276 -14.32 -2.74 24.90
N VAL A 277 -13.24 -3.07 25.61
CA VAL A 277 -13.17 -4.28 26.45
C VAL A 277 -14.22 -4.22 27.57
N GLN A 278 -14.45 -3.04 28.16
CA GLN A 278 -15.49 -2.84 29.16
C GLN A 278 -16.89 -3.09 28.59
N ASP A 279 -17.22 -2.51 27.43
CA ASP A 279 -18.53 -2.71 26.80
C ASP A 279 -18.76 -4.20 26.47
N MET A 280 -17.72 -4.91 26.01
CA MET A 280 -17.76 -6.36 25.78
C MET A 280 -17.97 -7.16 27.06
N LEU A 281 -17.36 -6.76 28.17
CA LEU A 281 -17.53 -7.39 29.48
C LEU A 281 -18.97 -7.19 30.00
N GLU A 282 -19.55 -6.01 29.79
CA GLU A 282 -20.94 -5.71 30.16
C GLU A 282 -21.94 -6.52 29.33
N LYS A 283 -21.72 -6.64 28.00
CA LYS A 283 -22.53 -7.50 27.12
C LYS A 283 -22.45 -8.98 27.52
N SER A 284 -21.24 -9.50 27.70
CA SER A 284 -21.03 -10.91 28.12
C SER A 284 -21.57 -11.19 29.51
N SER A 285 -21.65 -10.19 30.39
CA SER A 285 -22.28 -10.33 31.71
C SER A 285 -23.78 -10.61 31.63
N LYS A 286 -24.46 -10.10 30.60
CA LYS A 286 -25.90 -10.26 30.37
C LYS A 286 -26.27 -11.55 29.63
N ASN A 287 -25.35 -12.14 28.86
CA ASN A 287 -25.60 -13.38 28.12
C ASN A 287 -24.89 -14.58 28.77
N ALA A 288 -25.65 -15.58 29.21
CA ALA A 288 -25.10 -16.80 29.83
C ALA A 288 -24.22 -17.61 28.86
N GLU A 289 -24.48 -17.54 27.56
CA GLU A 289 -23.70 -18.23 26.52
C GLU A 289 -22.26 -17.71 26.38
N HIS A 290 -21.97 -16.52 26.93
CA HIS A 290 -20.65 -15.89 26.89
C HIS A 290 -19.87 -16.04 28.21
N ALA A 291 -20.24 -16.98 29.07
CA ALA A 291 -19.59 -17.17 30.38
C ALA A 291 -18.07 -17.40 30.28
N ASN A 292 -17.61 -18.11 29.24
CA ASN A 292 -16.18 -18.36 28.99
C ASN A 292 -15.40 -17.11 28.57
N ARG A 293 -16.06 -16.09 28.00
CA ARG A 293 -15.43 -14.83 27.56
C ARG A 293 -15.15 -13.86 28.72
N LYS A 294 -15.88 -13.98 29.83
CA LYS A 294 -15.83 -13.04 30.98
C LYS A 294 -14.44 -12.93 31.59
N LYS A 295 -13.78 -14.05 31.83
CA LYS A 295 -12.46 -14.08 32.48
C LYS A 295 -11.39 -13.39 31.62
N PRO A 296 -11.18 -13.77 30.34
CA PRO A 296 -10.23 -13.08 29.47
C PRO A 296 -10.47 -11.57 29.36
N LEU A 297 -11.74 -11.13 29.24
CA LEU A 297 -12.11 -9.72 29.18
C LEU A 297 -11.77 -8.97 30.48
N LYS A 298 -12.15 -9.54 31.64
CA LYS A 298 -11.87 -8.96 32.95
C LYS A 298 -10.36 -8.83 33.20
N ASP A 299 -9.60 -9.90 32.96
CA ASP A 299 -8.15 -9.92 33.15
C ASP A 299 -7.46 -8.88 32.25
N THR A 300 -7.94 -8.68 31.02
CA THR A 300 -7.39 -7.66 30.09
C THR A 300 -7.76 -6.25 30.54
N LEU A 301 -9.00 -6.04 30.99
CA LEU A 301 -9.46 -4.74 31.46
C LEU A 301 -8.67 -4.28 32.68
N GLU A 302 -8.46 -5.19 33.64
CA GLU A 302 -7.65 -4.92 34.84
C GLU A 302 -6.21 -4.58 34.49
N MET A 303 -5.60 -5.32 33.56
CA MET A 303 -4.26 -5.02 33.04
C MET A 303 -4.19 -3.63 32.39
N ILE A 304 -5.18 -3.27 31.56
CA ILE A 304 -5.24 -1.94 30.92
C ILE A 304 -5.42 -0.83 31.96
N ASP A 305 -6.30 -1.01 32.94
CA ASP A 305 -6.53 -0.06 34.03
C ASP A 305 -5.25 0.22 34.82
N GLN A 306 -4.45 -0.82 35.09
CA GLN A 306 -3.18 -0.68 35.77
C GLN A 306 -2.14 0.07 34.93
N VAL A 307 -2.02 -0.25 33.63
CA VAL A 307 -1.10 0.47 32.74
C VAL A 307 -1.47 1.95 32.68
N LEU A 308 -2.76 2.29 32.52
CA LEU A 308 -3.22 3.68 32.53
C LEU A 308 -2.92 4.39 33.87
N LYS A 309 -3.13 3.69 35.00
CA LYS A 309 -2.78 4.23 36.32
C LYS A 309 -1.29 4.55 36.43
N ILE A 310 -0.42 3.64 35.98
CA ILE A 310 1.04 3.84 35.99
C ILE A 310 1.43 5.01 35.10
N MET A 311 0.89 5.07 33.88
CA MET A 311 1.16 6.17 32.94
C MET A 311 0.78 7.53 33.52
N ASN A 312 -0.39 7.64 34.15
CA ASN A 312 -0.85 8.90 34.74
C ASN A 312 -0.02 9.33 35.94
N ARG A 313 0.32 8.40 36.85
CA ARG A 313 1.13 8.71 38.04
C ARG A 313 2.56 9.11 37.65
N ALA A 314 3.20 8.35 36.77
CA ALA A 314 4.53 8.67 36.27
C ALA A 314 4.56 10.02 35.54
N TYR A 315 3.53 10.33 34.73
CA TYR A 315 3.43 11.62 34.04
C TYR A 315 3.24 12.80 35.01
N ALA A 316 2.56 12.58 36.13
CA ALA A 316 2.40 13.58 37.19
C ALA A 316 3.67 13.76 38.06
N GLY A 317 4.73 12.96 37.83
CA GLY A 317 5.93 12.95 38.66
C GLY A 317 5.72 12.29 40.03
N GLU A 318 4.68 11.48 40.18
CA GLU A 318 4.48 10.69 41.39
C GLU A 318 5.37 9.44 41.36
N GLY A 319 6.20 9.27 42.40
CA GLY A 319 7.02 8.07 42.57
C GLY A 319 6.18 6.78 42.58
N LEU A 320 6.69 5.75 41.92
CA LEU A 320 6.06 4.43 41.83
C LEU A 320 6.75 3.44 42.77
N TYR A 321 6.03 3.01 43.80
CA TYR A 321 6.50 2.03 44.79
C TYR A 321 5.74 0.71 44.66
N LEU A 322 6.44 -0.42 44.78
CA LEU A 322 5.91 -1.78 44.52
C LEU A 322 4.60 -2.05 45.27
N HIS A 323 4.59 -1.69 46.55
CA HIS A 323 3.48 -1.91 47.47
C HIS A 323 2.24 -1.06 47.14
N THR A 324 2.41 0.09 46.47
CA THR A 324 1.29 0.97 46.07
C THR A 324 0.61 0.55 44.78
N VAL A 325 1.33 -0.16 43.90
CA VAL A 325 0.83 -0.52 42.56
C VAL A 325 0.29 -1.93 42.54
N PHE A 326 0.82 -2.87 43.35
CA PHE A 326 0.51 -4.30 43.23
C PHE A 326 0.32 -5.08 44.55
N PRO A 327 -0.76 -4.88 45.31
CA PRO A 327 -1.03 -5.71 46.48
C PRO A 327 -1.31 -7.19 46.14
N TRP A 328 -1.85 -7.46 44.94
CA TRP A 328 -2.30 -8.80 44.52
C TRP A 328 -1.35 -9.51 43.55
N PHE A 329 -0.63 -8.78 42.69
CA PHE A 329 0.28 -9.36 41.69
C PHE A 329 1.49 -10.04 42.37
N VAL A 330 1.96 -9.49 43.49
CA VAL A 330 3.01 -10.07 44.34
C VAL A 330 2.60 -11.41 44.96
N ARG A 331 1.29 -11.67 45.15
CA ARG A 331 0.80 -12.97 45.67
C ARG A 331 0.67 -14.06 44.61
N GLY A 332 0.62 -13.71 43.32
CA GLY A 332 0.25 -14.64 42.25
C GLY A 332 1.41 -15.20 41.41
N MET A 333 2.54 -14.49 41.30
CA MET A 333 3.64 -14.87 40.41
C MET A 333 4.88 -15.50 41.08
N GLY A 334 4.83 -15.79 42.38
CA GLY A 334 5.92 -16.48 43.09
C GLY A 334 7.22 -15.65 43.17
N ASP A 335 8.22 -16.21 43.85
CA ASP A 335 9.49 -15.57 44.26
C ASP A 335 10.33 -14.91 43.13
N ASP A 336 9.99 -15.12 41.85
CA ASP A 336 10.80 -14.66 40.71
C ASP A 336 10.72 -13.15 40.43
N ILE A 337 9.61 -12.48 40.77
CA ILE A 337 9.49 -11.03 40.58
C ILE A 337 10.20 -10.24 41.67
N GLY A 338 10.13 -10.72 42.93
CA GLY A 338 10.84 -10.11 44.07
C GLY A 338 12.35 -10.06 43.83
N LYS A 339 12.92 -11.11 43.22
CA LYS A 339 14.34 -11.14 42.84
C LYS A 339 14.72 -10.18 41.71
N THR A 340 13.77 -9.81 40.85
CA THR A 340 14.04 -8.96 39.68
C THR A 340 13.94 -7.47 40.00
N ILE A 341 13.16 -7.09 41.02
CA ILE A 341 12.86 -5.68 41.34
C ILE A 341 13.63 -5.18 42.58
N GLY A 342 14.29 -6.06 43.33
CA GLY A 342 14.99 -5.70 44.58
C GLY A 342 14.01 -5.60 45.75
N GLU A 343 14.43 -6.02 46.94
CA GLU A 343 13.57 -6.09 48.13
C GLU A 343 13.42 -4.75 48.88
N ASP A 344 14.09 -3.69 48.42
CA ASP A 344 14.10 -2.36 49.06
C ASP A 344 13.09 -1.39 48.41
N ASP A 345 12.62 -0.39 49.17
CA ASP A 345 11.70 0.71 48.78
C ASP A 345 12.27 1.66 47.70
N GLU A 346 13.00 1.14 46.71
CA GLU A 346 13.50 1.90 45.58
C GLU A 346 12.37 2.25 44.61
N GLU A 347 12.45 3.46 44.07
CA GLU A 347 11.53 3.94 43.03
C GLU A 347 11.64 3.05 41.79
N ILE A 348 10.52 2.47 41.38
CA ILE A 348 10.48 1.53 40.28
C ILE A 348 10.33 2.28 38.97
N ASN A 349 11.14 1.93 37.97
CA ASN A 349 10.95 2.44 36.62
C ASN A 349 9.57 2.03 36.06
N PRO A 350 8.67 3.00 35.73
CA PRO A 350 7.34 2.72 35.21
C PRO A 350 7.34 1.82 33.97
N LEU A 351 8.35 1.94 33.10
CA LEU A 351 8.44 1.15 31.87
C LEU A 351 8.66 -0.32 32.16
N SER A 352 9.45 -0.66 33.19
CA SER A 352 9.66 -2.05 33.61
C SER A 352 8.36 -2.70 34.08
N VAL A 353 7.53 -1.94 34.79
CA VAL A 353 6.22 -2.41 35.25
C VAL A 353 5.28 -2.64 34.07
N ILE A 354 5.18 -1.65 33.16
CA ILE A 354 4.32 -1.75 31.96
C ILE A 354 4.76 -2.93 31.07
N TYR A 355 6.07 -3.14 30.94
CA TYR A 355 6.65 -4.29 30.23
C TYR A 355 6.15 -5.62 30.80
N LEU A 356 6.18 -5.77 32.13
CA LEU A 356 5.74 -6.99 32.81
C LEU A 356 4.22 -7.18 32.70
N LEU A 357 3.43 -6.13 32.92
CA LEU A 357 1.98 -6.19 32.85
C LEU A 357 1.48 -6.63 31.48
N LEU A 358 2.02 -6.02 30.42
CA LEU A 358 1.62 -6.32 29.05
C LEU A 358 2.33 -7.55 28.47
N ARG A 359 3.12 -8.27 29.28
CA ARG A 359 3.87 -9.47 28.90
C ARG A 359 4.67 -9.27 27.61
N LEU A 360 5.38 -8.13 27.54
CA LEU A 360 6.20 -7.79 26.37
C LEU A 360 7.38 -8.76 26.17
N ASP A 361 7.67 -9.61 27.16
CA ASP A 361 8.52 -10.79 27.01
C ASP A 361 7.98 -11.76 25.96
N LEU A 362 6.67 -11.93 25.85
CA LEU A 362 6.03 -12.74 24.81
C LEU A 362 5.92 -12.03 23.46
N GLY A 363 6.28 -10.74 23.40
CA GLY A 363 6.18 -9.87 22.23
C GLY A 363 4.96 -8.97 22.25
N VAL A 364 5.00 -7.90 21.44
CA VAL A 364 3.88 -6.94 21.29
C VAL A 364 2.64 -7.60 20.65
N GLN A 365 2.86 -8.70 19.93
CA GLN A 365 1.82 -9.52 19.32
C GLN A 365 0.89 -10.14 20.36
N TYR A 366 1.37 -10.51 21.55
CA TYR A 366 0.56 -11.17 22.57
C TYR A 366 -0.68 -10.34 22.96
N PHE A 367 -0.48 -9.05 23.24
CA PHE A 367 -1.59 -8.13 23.54
C PHE A 367 -2.48 -7.91 22.32
N SER A 368 -1.88 -7.84 21.13
CA SER A 368 -2.60 -7.61 19.86
C SER A 368 -3.51 -8.77 19.51
N GLU A 369 -3.03 -10.01 19.61
CA GLU A 369 -3.78 -11.25 19.36
C GLU A 369 -5.00 -11.35 20.27
N ARG A 370 -4.83 -11.01 21.55
CA ARG A 370 -5.91 -11.00 22.53
C ARG A 370 -7.01 -9.99 22.19
N LEU A 371 -6.64 -8.80 21.70
CA LEU A 371 -7.60 -7.82 21.22
C LEU A 371 -8.28 -8.24 19.92
N THR A 372 -7.55 -8.88 19.01
CA THR A 372 -8.12 -9.45 17.78
C THR A 372 -9.20 -10.47 18.11
N GLU A 373 -8.95 -11.38 19.05
CA GLU A 373 -9.94 -12.36 19.51
C GLU A 373 -11.21 -11.69 20.05
N PHE A 374 -11.07 -10.60 20.81
CA PHE A 374 -12.23 -9.86 21.33
C PHE A 374 -13.04 -9.16 20.24
N VAL A 375 -12.36 -8.63 19.22
CA VAL A 375 -13.00 -8.01 18.06
C VAL A 375 -13.71 -9.07 17.21
N GLU A 376 -13.12 -10.26 17.06
CA GLU A 376 -13.78 -11.39 16.40
C GLU A 376 -15.07 -11.78 17.14
N TRP A 377 -15.04 -11.87 18.48
CA TRP A 377 -16.24 -12.13 19.28
C TRP A 377 -17.32 -11.07 19.07
N ASP A 378 -16.99 -9.78 19.12
CA ASP A 378 -17.94 -8.68 18.89
C ASP A 378 -18.54 -8.75 17.47
N MET A 379 -17.72 -9.05 16.47
CA MET A 379 -18.17 -9.17 15.08
C MET A 379 -19.11 -10.36 14.90
N VAL A 380 -18.80 -11.51 15.48
CA VAL A 380 -19.67 -12.70 15.43
C VAL A 380 -21.01 -12.40 16.09
N ASP A 381 -21.02 -11.81 17.28
CA ASP A 381 -22.26 -11.49 18.00
C ASP A 381 -23.13 -10.50 17.21
N LYS A 382 -22.53 -9.49 16.59
CA LYS A 382 -23.22 -8.51 15.74
C LYS A 382 -23.79 -9.12 14.46
N ILE A 383 -23.04 -10.01 13.81
CA ILE A 383 -23.53 -10.72 12.61
C ILE A 383 -24.70 -11.62 12.99
N GLN A 384 -24.59 -12.38 14.09
CA GLN A 384 -25.65 -13.28 14.56
C GLN A 384 -26.91 -12.55 15.00
N SER A 385 -26.77 -11.34 15.55
CA SER A 385 -27.91 -10.47 15.92
C SER A 385 -28.49 -9.68 14.75
N GLY A 386 -27.92 -9.81 13.55
CA GLY A 386 -28.39 -9.11 12.35
C GLY A 386 -28.06 -7.62 12.34
N GLU A 387 -27.15 -7.15 13.20
CA GLU A 387 -26.65 -5.78 13.23
C GLU A 387 -25.74 -5.45 12.03
N ILE A 388 -25.99 -5.99 10.84
CA ILE A 388 -25.13 -5.78 9.67
C ILE A 388 -25.32 -4.34 9.15
N PRO A 389 -24.22 -3.58 8.92
CA PRO A 389 -24.31 -2.23 8.41
C PRO A 389 -25.03 -2.22 7.07
N GLN A 390 -26.15 -1.50 7.02
CA GLN A 390 -26.99 -1.44 5.82
C GLN A 390 -26.44 -0.45 4.78
N ASN A 391 -25.47 0.39 5.17
CA ASN A 391 -24.91 1.42 4.32
C ASN A 391 -23.43 1.12 3.99
N ILE A 392 -23.13 1.17 2.68
CA ILE A 392 -21.75 1.13 2.15
C ILE A 392 -20.84 2.16 2.83
N LYS A 393 -21.39 3.33 3.23
CA LYS A 393 -20.66 4.36 3.98
C LYS A 393 -20.04 3.82 5.27
N GLU A 394 -20.79 3.01 6.02
CA GLU A 394 -20.33 2.43 7.29
C GLU A 394 -19.23 1.41 7.03
N ILE A 395 -19.41 0.53 6.03
CA ILE A 395 -18.40 -0.45 5.61
C ILE A 395 -17.09 0.25 5.23
N LEU A 396 -17.16 1.33 4.46
CA LEU A 396 -16.00 2.09 4.02
C LEU A 396 -15.33 2.89 5.15
N GLN A 397 -16.08 3.32 6.17
CA GLN A 397 -15.47 3.93 7.36
C GLN A 397 -14.60 2.93 8.14
N GLY A 398 -15.05 1.67 8.25
CA GLY A 398 -14.27 0.60 8.88
C GLY A 398 -13.01 0.24 8.10
N VAL A 399 -13.09 0.21 6.76
CA VAL A 399 -11.95 -0.16 5.89
C VAL A 399 -11.03 1.03 5.58
N GLY A 400 -11.54 2.26 5.64
CA GLY A 400 -10.84 3.47 5.18
C GLY A 400 -9.54 3.80 5.92
N GLY A 401 -9.38 3.36 7.18
CA GLY A 401 -8.11 3.51 7.90
C GLY A 401 -6.91 2.93 7.14
N GLU A 402 -7.13 1.83 6.41
CA GLU A 402 -6.11 1.10 5.66
C GLU A 402 -5.67 1.85 4.38
N ILE A 403 -6.60 2.53 3.69
CA ILE A 403 -6.28 3.27 2.45
C ILE A 403 -5.36 4.46 2.77
N VAL A 404 -5.69 5.25 3.80
CA VAL A 404 -4.86 6.39 4.23
C VAL A 404 -3.48 5.90 4.71
N ARG A 405 -3.43 4.76 5.43
CA ARG A 405 -2.17 4.14 5.85
C ARG A 405 -1.30 3.77 4.65
N ARG A 406 -1.85 3.06 3.66
CA ARG A 406 -1.11 2.64 2.46
C ARG A 406 -0.61 3.84 1.64
N LEU A 407 -1.39 4.90 1.56
CA LEU A 407 -0.97 6.13 0.88
C LEU A 407 0.18 6.81 1.60
N SER A 408 0.07 6.95 2.93
CA SER A 408 1.16 7.49 3.76
C SER A 408 2.43 6.64 3.66
N GLU A 409 2.32 5.32 3.59
CA GLU A 409 3.46 4.40 3.42
C GLU A 409 4.08 4.50 2.02
N ALA A 410 3.28 4.79 1.00
CA ALA A 410 3.73 5.07 -0.36
C ALA A 410 4.38 6.46 -0.51
N GLY A 411 4.51 7.23 0.56
CA GLY A 411 5.03 8.61 0.53
C GLY A 411 4.05 9.62 -0.06
N MET A 412 2.79 9.22 -0.29
CA MET A 412 1.71 10.14 -0.60
C MET A 412 1.15 10.61 0.74
N GLU A 413 1.55 11.79 1.20
CA GLU A 413 1.16 12.34 2.51
C GLU A 413 -0.37 12.54 2.61
N GLY A 414 -1.11 11.46 2.93
CA GLY A 414 -2.51 11.45 3.37
C GLY A 414 -3.56 12.09 2.46
N ASP A 415 -3.19 12.67 1.32
CA ASP A 415 -4.10 13.49 0.54
C ASP A 415 -4.95 12.63 -0.40
N LEU A 416 -6.08 12.17 0.13
CA LEU A 416 -7.14 11.54 -0.64
C LEU A 416 -7.59 12.39 -1.84
N LEU A 417 -7.39 13.73 -1.82
CA LEU A 417 -7.67 14.59 -2.97
C LEU A 417 -6.66 14.40 -4.09
N THR A 418 -5.39 14.16 -3.78
CA THR A 418 -4.35 13.86 -4.77
C THR A 418 -4.64 12.51 -5.44
N VAL A 419 -4.98 11.48 -4.67
CA VAL A 419 -5.38 10.17 -5.23
C VAL A 419 -6.62 10.29 -6.10
N LYS A 420 -7.62 11.05 -5.63
CA LYS A 420 -8.81 11.31 -6.43
C LYS A 420 -8.44 12.03 -7.74
N ARG A 421 -7.58 13.04 -7.69
CA ARG A 421 -7.11 13.76 -8.89
C ARG A 421 -6.41 12.83 -9.87
N ASP A 422 -5.57 11.92 -9.39
CA ASP A 422 -4.89 10.94 -10.24
C ASP A 422 -5.89 9.97 -10.89
N LEU A 423 -6.91 9.54 -10.15
CA LEU A 423 -8.01 8.73 -10.69
C LEU A 423 -8.85 9.51 -11.71
N ASP A 424 -9.11 10.80 -11.46
CA ASP A 424 -9.80 11.69 -12.40
C ASP A 424 -8.98 11.85 -13.70
N VAL A 425 -7.67 12.07 -13.61
CA VAL A 425 -6.76 12.13 -14.77
C VAL A 425 -6.72 10.81 -15.53
N ALA A 426 -6.69 9.67 -14.82
CA ALA A 426 -6.70 8.35 -15.44
C ALA A 426 -8.02 8.09 -16.20
N MET A 427 -9.16 8.52 -15.65
CA MET A 427 -10.45 8.47 -16.33
C MET A 427 -10.44 9.34 -17.59
N ASP A 428 -10.01 10.61 -17.49
CA ASP A 428 -9.92 11.54 -18.61
C ASP A 428 -9.04 11.00 -19.74
N GLN A 429 -7.87 10.46 -19.41
CA GLN A 429 -6.97 9.86 -20.39
C GLN A 429 -7.60 8.64 -21.08
N THR A 430 -8.39 7.87 -20.36
CA THR A 430 -9.11 6.72 -20.93
C THR A 430 -10.23 7.17 -21.86
N GLU A 431 -10.93 8.27 -21.54
CA GLU A 431 -11.91 8.88 -22.45
C GLU A 431 -11.25 9.36 -23.74
N ILE A 432 -10.09 10.01 -23.65
CA ILE A 432 -9.30 10.41 -24.83
C ILE A 432 -8.97 9.17 -25.69
N ASN A 433 -8.57 8.07 -25.06
CA ASN A 433 -8.27 6.83 -25.79
C ASN A 433 -9.51 6.23 -26.47
N PHE A 434 -10.70 6.29 -25.84
CA PHE A 434 -11.96 5.91 -26.48
C PHE A 434 -12.26 6.79 -27.70
N GLN A 435 -12.02 8.10 -27.60
CA GLN A 435 -12.22 9.03 -28.71
C GLN A 435 -11.26 8.75 -29.87
N ILE A 436 -9.96 8.58 -29.59
CA ILE A 436 -8.96 8.22 -30.61
C ILE A 436 -9.34 6.89 -31.28
N PHE A 437 -9.74 5.90 -30.48
CA PHE A 437 -10.20 4.61 -30.99
C PHE A 437 -11.38 4.78 -31.94
N ARG A 438 -12.38 5.58 -31.56
CA ARG A 438 -13.54 5.89 -32.41
C ARG A 438 -13.12 6.57 -33.70
N GLU A 439 -12.29 7.61 -33.64
CA GLU A 439 -11.86 8.36 -34.82
C GLU A 439 -11.11 7.46 -35.81
N LEU A 440 -10.28 6.54 -35.31
CA LEU A 440 -9.52 5.60 -36.15
C LEU A 440 -10.40 4.50 -36.74
N MET A 441 -11.32 3.95 -35.94
CA MET A 441 -12.01 2.70 -36.25
C MET A 441 -13.43 2.89 -36.80
N ILE A 442 -14.09 4.00 -36.46
CA ILE A 442 -15.46 4.28 -36.88
C ILE A 442 -15.45 5.35 -37.97
N ASP A 443 -14.79 6.49 -37.71
CA ASP A 443 -14.92 7.65 -38.60
C ASP A 443 -14.03 7.57 -39.84
N LYS A 444 -12.92 6.81 -39.77
CA LYS A 444 -11.93 6.73 -40.86
C LYS A 444 -11.95 5.46 -41.70
N THR A 445 -12.60 4.39 -41.23
CA THR A 445 -12.37 3.07 -41.82
C THR A 445 -13.55 2.45 -42.55
N ASP A 446 -14.79 2.98 -42.51
CA ASP A 446 -16.03 2.39 -43.11
C ASP A 446 -16.29 0.89 -42.82
N GLN A 447 -15.36 0.23 -42.12
CA GLN A 447 -15.31 -1.22 -41.93
C GLN A 447 -16.22 -1.68 -40.81
N ILE A 448 -16.47 -0.85 -39.78
CA ILE A 448 -17.30 -1.25 -38.64
C ILE A 448 -18.76 -1.54 -39.06
N PRO A 449 -19.45 -0.68 -39.83
CA PRO A 449 -20.77 -1.02 -40.36
C PRO A 449 -20.79 -2.33 -41.16
N GLU A 450 -19.79 -2.51 -42.03
CA GLU A 450 -19.67 -3.72 -42.85
C GLU A 450 -19.43 -4.98 -41.99
N ILE A 451 -18.60 -4.87 -40.95
CA ILE A 451 -18.35 -5.94 -39.98
C ILE A 451 -19.64 -6.29 -39.22
N ILE A 452 -20.40 -5.30 -38.75
CA ILE A 452 -21.68 -5.52 -38.04
C ILE A 452 -22.66 -6.26 -38.96
N GLU A 453 -22.80 -5.81 -40.21
CA GLU A 453 -23.67 -6.45 -41.19
C GLU A 453 -23.23 -7.89 -41.50
N LYS A 454 -21.94 -8.13 -41.74
CA LYS A 454 -21.41 -9.48 -42.00
C LYS A 454 -21.62 -10.41 -40.80
N LEU A 455 -21.36 -9.94 -39.58
CA LEU A 455 -21.60 -10.71 -38.37
C LEU A 455 -23.10 -11.03 -38.18
N TYR A 456 -23.98 -10.08 -38.54
CA TYR A 456 -25.43 -10.29 -38.51
C TYR A 456 -25.88 -11.34 -39.52
N GLN A 457 -25.43 -11.28 -40.78
CA GLN A 457 -25.76 -12.30 -41.77
C GLN A 457 -25.26 -13.69 -41.35
N ARG A 458 -24.02 -13.79 -40.85
CA ARG A 458 -23.47 -15.04 -40.31
C ARG A 458 -24.23 -15.58 -39.10
N ALA A 459 -24.76 -14.69 -38.26
CA ALA A 459 -25.59 -15.08 -37.12
C ALA A 459 -26.91 -15.68 -37.62
N LYS A 460 -27.55 -15.03 -38.59
CA LYS A 460 -28.81 -15.47 -39.22
C LYS A 460 -28.68 -16.79 -39.97
N GLU A 461 -27.59 -17.00 -40.72
CA GLU A 461 -27.33 -18.25 -41.46
C GLU A 461 -27.06 -19.46 -40.55
N GLY A 462 -26.64 -19.22 -39.30
CA GLY A 462 -26.34 -20.28 -38.33
C GLY A 462 -27.53 -20.79 -37.53
N GLU A 463 -28.70 -20.20 -37.68
CA GLU A 463 -29.90 -20.55 -36.91
C GLU A 463 -30.78 -21.54 -37.67
N THR A 464 -30.58 -22.83 -37.42
CA THR A 464 -31.54 -23.88 -37.80
C THR A 464 -32.19 -24.56 -36.58
N GLY A 465 -32.07 -23.98 -35.38
CA GLY A 465 -32.54 -24.57 -34.12
C GLY A 465 -33.31 -23.62 -33.18
N GLN A 466 -33.90 -24.18 -32.13
CA GLN A 466 -34.75 -23.50 -31.13
C GLN A 466 -34.04 -22.40 -30.31
N GLU A 467 -32.71 -22.28 -30.38
CA GLU A 467 -31.95 -21.32 -29.57
C GLU A 467 -32.14 -19.85 -30.01
N GLY A 468 -32.53 -19.60 -31.27
CA GLY A 468 -32.78 -18.25 -31.78
C GLY A 468 -31.72 -17.21 -31.37
N PHE A 469 -32.16 -15.98 -31.07
CA PHE A 469 -31.32 -14.86 -30.67
C PHE A 469 -30.42 -15.09 -29.42
N ARG A 470 -30.53 -16.25 -28.74
CA ARG A 470 -29.62 -16.64 -27.64
C ARG A 470 -28.36 -17.38 -28.13
N GLY A 471 -28.30 -17.78 -29.40
CA GLY A 471 -27.14 -18.51 -29.94
C GLY A 471 -25.83 -17.73 -29.81
N ILE A 472 -24.71 -18.47 -29.71
CA ILE A 472 -23.35 -17.91 -29.49
C ILE A 472 -23.00 -16.80 -30.49
N ARG A 473 -23.43 -16.92 -31.75
CA ARG A 473 -23.16 -15.92 -32.79
C ARG A 473 -23.88 -14.60 -32.52
N TYR A 474 -25.14 -14.64 -32.10
CA TYR A 474 -25.89 -13.45 -31.69
C TYR A 474 -25.33 -12.84 -30.41
N GLN A 475 -24.85 -13.65 -29.46
CA GLN A 475 -24.19 -13.14 -28.25
C GLN A 475 -22.89 -12.40 -28.58
N ARG A 476 -22.07 -12.95 -29.48
CA ARG A 476 -20.85 -12.28 -29.96
C ARG A 476 -21.18 -10.97 -30.68
N LEU A 477 -22.20 -10.95 -31.53
CA LEU A 477 -22.65 -9.74 -32.21
C LEU A 477 -23.21 -8.71 -31.23
N ALA A 478 -24.05 -9.12 -30.27
CA ALA A 478 -24.60 -8.24 -29.24
C ALA A 478 -23.49 -7.63 -28.38
N HIS A 479 -22.49 -8.42 -28.00
CA HIS A 479 -21.32 -7.94 -27.27
C HIS A 479 -20.53 -6.92 -28.11
N PHE A 480 -20.25 -7.23 -29.38
CA PHE A 480 -19.55 -6.32 -30.28
C PHE A 480 -20.33 -5.00 -30.49
N CYS A 481 -21.62 -5.08 -30.76
CA CYS A 481 -22.52 -3.92 -30.85
C CYS A 481 -22.50 -3.07 -29.57
N LEU A 482 -22.50 -3.70 -28.39
CA LEU A 482 -22.40 -3.00 -27.11
C LEU A 482 -21.07 -2.25 -26.99
N MET A 483 -19.95 -2.89 -27.33
CA MET A 483 -18.61 -2.27 -27.28
C MET A 483 -18.51 -1.07 -28.24
N VAL A 484 -18.98 -1.22 -29.48
CA VAL A 484 -19.06 -0.13 -30.45
C VAL A 484 -19.89 1.03 -29.90
N TYR A 485 -21.07 0.74 -29.36
CA TYR A 485 -21.93 1.75 -28.77
C TYR A 485 -21.28 2.48 -27.57
N ILE A 486 -20.57 1.75 -26.72
CA ILE A 486 -19.83 2.29 -25.56
C ILE A 486 -18.78 3.33 -26.01
N SER A 487 -18.05 3.04 -27.09
CA SER A 487 -17.00 3.91 -27.63
C SER A 487 -17.49 5.30 -28.07
N GLY A 488 -18.80 5.49 -28.29
CA GLY A 488 -19.29 6.80 -28.72
C GLY A 488 -20.69 6.85 -29.32
N GLY A 489 -21.32 5.72 -29.57
CA GLY A 489 -22.63 5.61 -30.21
C GLY A 489 -22.58 4.74 -31.46
N TRP A 490 -23.66 4.76 -32.24
CA TRP A 490 -23.75 3.98 -33.47
C TRP A 490 -23.01 4.68 -34.63
N PRO A 491 -22.32 3.92 -35.50
CA PRO A 491 -21.59 4.48 -36.63
C PRO A 491 -22.54 5.03 -37.71
N ASP A 492 -23.65 4.32 -37.96
CA ASP A 492 -24.68 4.71 -38.91
C ASP A 492 -26.08 4.21 -38.48
N ASN A 493 -27.12 4.58 -39.24
CA ASN A 493 -28.49 4.18 -38.95
C ASN A 493 -28.74 2.67 -39.17
N LYS A 494 -28.02 2.05 -40.10
CA LYS A 494 -28.18 0.63 -40.42
C LYS A 494 -27.65 -0.27 -39.29
N SER A 495 -26.42 -0.01 -38.83
CA SER A 495 -25.81 -0.66 -37.68
C SER A 495 -26.66 -0.46 -36.43
N LYS A 496 -27.21 0.74 -36.25
CA LYS A 496 -28.15 1.05 -35.18
C LYS A 496 -29.40 0.18 -35.24
N GLU A 497 -30.03 0.03 -36.39
CA GLU A 497 -31.22 -0.82 -36.56
C GLU A 497 -30.92 -2.29 -36.29
N ILE A 498 -29.80 -2.81 -36.79
CA ILE A 498 -29.34 -4.18 -36.53
C ILE A 498 -29.11 -4.37 -35.03
N CYS A 499 -28.28 -3.54 -34.42
CA CYS A 499 -27.84 -3.72 -33.04
C CYS A 499 -28.99 -3.50 -32.03
N ARG A 500 -29.96 -2.63 -32.31
CA ARG A 500 -31.10 -2.36 -31.40
C ARG A 500 -31.98 -3.59 -31.12
N GLN A 501 -32.02 -4.53 -32.05
CA GLN A 501 -32.82 -5.75 -31.95
C GLN A 501 -32.15 -6.82 -31.08
N LEU A 502 -30.86 -6.65 -30.75
CA LEU A 502 -30.06 -7.66 -30.06
C LEU A 502 -30.20 -7.56 -28.55
N THR A 503 -30.07 -8.72 -27.91
CA THR A 503 -30.01 -8.86 -26.45
C THR A 503 -28.76 -9.63 -26.08
N LEU A 504 -27.95 -9.05 -25.20
CA LEU A 504 -26.82 -9.73 -24.56
C LEU A 504 -27.33 -10.43 -23.30
N TYR A 505 -27.12 -11.74 -23.19
CA TYR A 505 -27.55 -12.55 -22.04
C TYR A 505 -26.31 -12.96 -21.23
N GLY A 506 -26.42 -12.84 -19.91
CA GLY A 506 -25.50 -13.41 -18.95
C GLY A 506 -25.92 -14.83 -18.57
N PRO A 507 -25.07 -15.55 -17.81
CA PRO A 507 -25.36 -16.93 -17.39
C PRO A 507 -26.66 -17.05 -16.59
N TYR A 508 -27.07 -15.98 -15.89
CA TYR A 508 -28.22 -15.95 -14.98
C TYR A 508 -29.39 -15.13 -15.54
N ALA A 509 -29.49 -14.96 -16.86
CA ALA A 509 -30.49 -14.10 -17.49
C ALA A 509 -31.93 -14.59 -17.33
N ASP A 510 -32.13 -15.87 -17.04
CA ASP A 510 -33.46 -16.47 -16.84
C ASP A 510 -33.93 -16.33 -15.38
N SER A 511 -33.01 -16.36 -14.39
CA SER A 511 -33.33 -16.15 -12.97
C SER A 511 -33.37 -14.66 -12.58
N HIS A 512 -32.61 -13.81 -13.29
CA HIS A 512 -32.50 -12.39 -12.95
C HIS A 512 -32.78 -11.48 -14.17
N PRO A 513 -33.76 -10.54 -14.08
CA PRO A 513 -34.05 -9.58 -15.15
C PRO A 513 -32.84 -8.73 -15.57
N ASP A 514 -31.97 -8.44 -14.61
CA ASP A 514 -30.71 -7.69 -14.78
C ASP A 514 -29.58 -8.51 -15.42
N GLY A 515 -29.78 -9.82 -15.57
CA GLY A 515 -28.86 -10.73 -16.24
C GLY A 515 -28.87 -10.59 -17.76
N LYS A 516 -29.55 -9.60 -18.34
CA LYS A 516 -29.54 -9.32 -19.79
C LYS A 516 -29.52 -7.82 -20.10
N ILE A 517 -28.94 -7.46 -21.25
CA ILE A 517 -28.97 -6.10 -21.81
C ILE A 517 -29.68 -6.13 -23.16
N GLN A 518 -30.82 -5.45 -23.26
CA GLN A 518 -31.46 -5.15 -24.54
C GLN A 518 -30.93 -3.83 -25.10
N LEU A 519 -30.19 -3.87 -26.20
CA LEU A 519 -29.46 -2.69 -26.71
C LEU A 519 -30.39 -1.53 -27.09
N GLY A 520 -31.57 -1.82 -27.66
CA GLY A 520 -32.56 -0.79 -27.96
C GLY A 520 -33.18 -0.12 -26.74
N GLN A 521 -33.33 -0.85 -25.62
CA GLN A 521 -33.81 -0.27 -24.36
C GLN A 521 -32.72 0.53 -23.66
N LEU A 522 -31.48 0.02 -23.67
CA LEU A 522 -30.31 0.70 -23.14
C LEU A 522 -30.13 2.08 -23.76
N GLU A 523 -30.19 2.19 -25.10
CA GLU A 523 -30.04 3.48 -25.79
C GLU A 523 -31.14 4.46 -25.36
N LYS A 524 -32.40 3.99 -25.26
CA LYS A 524 -33.52 4.82 -24.78
C LYS A 524 -33.28 5.30 -23.34
N ALA A 525 -32.85 4.42 -22.44
CA ALA A 525 -32.57 4.74 -21.05
C ALA A 525 -31.41 5.75 -20.91
N LEU A 526 -30.33 5.57 -21.65
CA LEU A 526 -29.19 6.51 -21.63
C LEU A 526 -29.59 7.88 -22.19
N ASN A 527 -30.40 7.94 -23.25
CA ASN A 527 -30.87 9.21 -23.81
C ASN A 527 -31.81 9.99 -22.86
N GLN A 528 -32.39 9.34 -21.85
CA GLN A 528 -33.20 10.01 -20.82
C GLN A 528 -32.36 10.70 -19.74
N ILE A 529 -31.07 10.35 -19.58
CA ILE A 529 -30.17 10.98 -18.60
C ILE A 529 -29.83 12.39 -19.07
N ARG A 530 -30.27 13.42 -18.33
CA ARG A 530 -30.11 14.83 -18.74
C ARG A 530 -28.67 15.30 -18.70
N ASP A 531 -27.90 14.91 -17.69
CA ASP A 531 -26.49 15.28 -17.57
C ASP A 531 -25.64 14.53 -18.61
N PRO A 532 -24.96 15.24 -19.52
CA PRO A 532 -24.08 14.62 -20.52
C PRO A 532 -22.94 13.81 -19.90
N LEU A 533 -22.40 14.23 -18.76
CA LEU A 533 -21.29 13.54 -18.09
C LEU A 533 -21.77 12.24 -17.45
N GLU A 534 -22.88 12.29 -16.70
CA GLU A 534 -23.51 11.09 -16.16
C GLU A 534 -23.93 10.11 -17.25
N ARG A 535 -24.52 10.62 -18.36
CA ARG A 535 -24.88 9.80 -19.51
C ARG A 535 -23.67 9.10 -20.11
N ARG A 536 -22.55 9.82 -20.27
CA ARG A 536 -21.30 9.28 -20.80
C ARG A 536 -20.73 8.21 -19.86
N ARG A 537 -20.60 8.49 -18.56
CA ARG A 537 -20.13 7.53 -17.56
C ARG A 537 -20.99 6.27 -17.56
N LYS A 538 -22.32 6.43 -17.55
CA LYS A 538 -23.26 5.29 -17.53
C LYS A 538 -23.17 4.47 -18.80
N ARG A 539 -22.99 5.11 -19.96
CA ARG A 539 -22.72 4.43 -21.22
C ARG A 539 -21.45 3.59 -21.12
N ILE A 540 -20.31 4.19 -20.75
CA ILE A 540 -19.02 3.48 -20.64
C ILE A 540 -19.13 2.29 -19.69
N CYS A 541 -19.70 2.49 -18.50
CA CYS A 541 -19.78 1.44 -17.48
C CYS A 541 -20.91 0.43 -17.64
N THR A 542 -21.71 0.49 -18.71
CA THR A 542 -22.83 -0.44 -18.88
C THR A 542 -22.38 -1.91 -18.90
N TYR A 543 -21.34 -2.23 -19.67
CA TYR A 543 -20.85 -3.62 -19.75
C TYR A 543 -20.13 -4.06 -18.48
N TYR A 544 -19.38 -3.16 -17.85
CA TYR A 544 -18.74 -3.40 -16.56
C TYR A 544 -19.78 -3.74 -15.48
N ASP A 545 -20.83 -2.92 -15.35
CA ASP A 545 -21.93 -3.12 -14.41
C ASP A 545 -22.63 -4.47 -14.66
N PHE A 546 -22.88 -4.81 -15.92
CA PHE A 546 -23.50 -6.08 -16.30
C PHE A 546 -22.65 -7.30 -15.90
N ARG A 547 -21.33 -7.27 -16.15
CA ARG A 547 -20.43 -8.35 -15.72
C ARG A 547 -20.38 -8.47 -14.20
N ARG A 548 -20.28 -7.33 -13.51
CA ARG A 548 -20.24 -7.27 -12.05
C ARG A 548 -21.52 -7.85 -11.43
N LYS A 549 -22.70 -7.52 -11.96
CA LYS A 549 -23.98 -8.08 -11.50
C LYS A 549 -24.05 -9.60 -11.70
N ASN A 550 -23.67 -10.09 -12.88
CA ASN A 550 -23.65 -11.54 -13.14
C ASN A 550 -22.71 -12.29 -12.18
N ARG A 551 -21.56 -11.71 -11.83
CA ARG A 551 -20.66 -12.29 -10.82
C ARG A 551 -21.27 -12.30 -9.42
N ILE A 552 -22.08 -11.30 -9.07
CA ILE A 552 -22.82 -11.31 -7.79
C ILE A 552 -23.88 -12.42 -7.81
N PHE A 553 -24.62 -12.57 -8.90
CA PHE A 553 -25.61 -13.65 -9.04
C PHE A 553 -24.94 -15.04 -8.94
N GLU A 554 -23.75 -15.21 -9.53
CA GLU A 554 -22.95 -16.43 -9.38
C GLU A 554 -22.63 -16.75 -7.92
N ILE A 555 -22.19 -15.75 -7.15
CA ILE A 555 -21.88 -15.90 -5.72
C ILE A 555 -23.15 -16.24 -4.91
N LEU A 556 -24.29 -15.63 -5.26
CA LEU A 556 -25.56 -15.85 -4.55
C LEU A 556 -26.16 -17.22 -4.85
N GLU A 557 -26.07 -17.69 -6.09
CA GLU A 557 -26.59 -19.00 -6.49
C GLU A 557 -25.62 -20.16 -6.13
N ASN A 558 -24.30 -19.90 -6.05
CA ASN A 558 -23.28 -20.90 -5.70
C ASN A 558 -22.27 -20.39 -4.64
N PRO A 559 -22.67 -20.29 -3.35
CA PRO A 559 -21.83 -19.72 -2.29
C PRO A 559 -20.49 -20.43 -2.10
N THR A 560 -20.43 -21.74 -2.40
CA THR A 560 -19.24 -22.59 -2.25
C THR A 560 -18.14 -22.33 -3.28
N THR A 561 -18.44 -21.64 -4.39
CA THR A 561 -17.43 -21.25 -5.40
C THR A 561 -16.77 -19.90 -5.11
N ALA A 562 -17.24 -19.16 -4.10
CA ALA A 562 -16.80 -17.82 -3.75
C ALA A 562 -15.80 -17.75 -2.58
N LEU A 563 -15.63 -18.87 -1.86
CA LEU A 563 -14.57 -19.10 -0.87
C LEU A 563 -13.41 -19.84 -1.55
#